data_AF-A0A069PCM0-F1
#
_entry.id   AF-A0A069PCM0-F1
#
_cell.length_a   1.000
_cell.length_b   1.000
_cell.length_c   1.000
_cell.angle_alpha   90.00
_cell.angle_beta   90.00
_cell.angle_gamma   90.00
#
_symmetry.space_group_name_H-M   'P 1'
#
loop_
_entity.id
_entity.type
_entity.pdbx_description
1 polymer ?
#
loop_
_entity_poly.entity_id
_entity_poly.type
_entity_poly.pdbx_seq_one_letter_code
_entity_poly.pdbx_strand_id
1 'polypeptide(L)' 'MKSQTLEERIRIKAYELWLEDGSIEGCADEYWHLARQMIEAELSAERAETLRSGEGDVS' A
#
# COMPACT_ATOMS: atom_id res chain seq x y z
N MET A 1 12.61 -9.21 -12.15
CA MET A 1 11.68 -8.07 -11.95
C MET A 1 12.18 -7.20 -10.82
N LYS A 2 12.08 -5.87 -10.95
CA LYS A 2 12.23 -5.00 -9.77
C LYS A 2 11.02 -5.26 -8.88
N SER A 3 11.21 -5.94 -7.76
CA SER A 3 10.21 -5.97 -6.69
C SER A 3 10.12 -4.54 -6.17
N GLN A 4 9.01 -3.85 -6.43
CA GLN A 4 8.82 -2.49 -5.95
C GLN A 4 8.97 -2.49 -4.43
N THR A 5 9.79 -1.59 -3.90
CA THR A 5 9.96 -1.47 -2.45
C THR A 5 8.68 -0.93 -1.80
N LEU A 6 8.51 -1.14 -0.49
CA LEU A 6 7.39 -0.57 0.26
C LEU A 6 7.28 0.94 0.03
N GLU A 7 8.40 1.65 0.14
CA GLU A 7 8.45 3.09 -0.04
C GLU A 7 8.03 3.51 -1.46
N GLU A 8 8.42 2.74 -2.48
CA GLU A 8 8.06 3.02 -3.87
C GLU A 8 6.56 2.85 -4.12
N ARG A 9 5.94 1.82 -3.53
CA ARG A 9 4.48 1.65 -3.54
C ARG A 9 3.76 2.80 -2.85
N ILE A 10 4.27 3.25 -1.69
CA ILE A 10 3.72 4.38 -0.95
C ILE A 10 3.79 5.65 -1.79
N ARG A 11 4.92 5.89 -2.47
CA ARG A 11 5.11 7.08 -3.32
C ARG A 11 4.15 7.14 -4.49
N ILE A 12 4.01 6.03 -5.19
CA ILE A 12 3.07 5.93 -6.31
C ILE A 12 1.65 6.18 -5.80
N LYS A 13 1.26 5.52 -4.70
CA LYS A 13 -0.09 5.64 -4.14
C LYS A 13 -0.40 7.05 -3.61
N ALA A 14 0.56 7.69 -2.95
CA ALA A 14 0.44 9.06 -2.47
C ALA A 14 0.26 10.04 -3.63
N TYR A 15 1.03 9.86 -4.69
CA TYR A 15 0.94 10.68 -5.89
C TYR A 15 -0.39 10.50 -6.62
N GLU A 16 -0.89 9.26 -6.75
CA GLU A 16 -2.21 8.97 -7.29
C GLU A 16 -3.32 9.66 -6.50
N LEU A 17 -3.33 9.50 -5.17
CA LEU A 17 -4.31 10.14 -4.29
C LEU A 17 -4.27 11.67 -4.40
N TRP A 18 -3.08 12.25 -4.45
CA TRP A 18 -2.90 13.69 -4.60
C TRP A 18 -3.40 14.19 -5.96
N LEU A 19 -3.16 13.45 -7.05
CA LEU A 19 -3.67 13.78 -8.38
C LEU A 19 -5.20 13.67 -8.44
N GLU A 20 -5.79 12.63 -7.85
CA GLU A 20 -7.25 12.43 -7.80
C GLU A 20 -7.97 13.58 -7.10
N ASP A 21 -7.37 14.12 -6.03
CA ASP A 21 -7.96 15.22 -5.25
C ASP A 21 -7.67 16.62 -5.84
N GLY A 22 -7.03 16.69 -7.01
CA GLY A 22 -6.80 17.93 -7.75
C GLY A 22 -5.46 18.60 -7.49
N SER A 23 -4.47 17.86 -6.98
CA SER A 23 -3.10 18.34 -6.75
C SER A 23 -3.03 19.53 -5.78
N ILE A 24 -3.74 19.42 -4.65
CA ILE A 24 -3.80 20.47 -3.63
C ILE A 24 -2.40 20.72 -3.05
N GLU A 25 -1.89 21.93 -3.25
CA GLU A 25 -0.55 22.32 -2.82
C GLU A 25 -0.49 22.38 -1.28
N GLY A 26 0.56 21.81 -0.68
CA GLY A 26 0.74 21.75 0.77
C GLY A 26 0.15 20.53 1.47
N CYS A 27 -0.66 19.71 0.79
CA CYS A 27 -1.23 18.46 1.35
C CYS A 27 -0.44 17.20 0.98
N ALA A 28 0.67 17.32 0.23
CA ALA A 28 1.44 16.18 -0.28
C ALA A 28 1.91 15.21 0.84
N ASP A 29 2.33 15.74 1.99
CA ASP A 29 2.74 14.93 3.14
C ASP A 29 1.57 14.17 3.77
N GLU A 30 0.36 14.73 3.76
CA GLU A 30 -0.84 14.07 4.27
C GLU A 30 -1.20 12.84 3.41
N TYR A 31 -1.17 12.99 2.08
CA TYR A 31 -1.37 11.85 1.16
C TYR A 31 -0.26 10.81 1.28
N TRP A 32 0.97 11.21 1.58
CA TRP A 32 2.05 10.28 1.87
C TRP A 32 1.76 9.43 3.11
N HIS A 33 1.33 10.05 4.21
CA HIS A 33 0.97 9.33 5.43
C HIS A 33 -0.27 8.44 5.24
N LEU A 34 -1.25 8.89 4.44
CA LEU A 34 -2.43 8.10 4.10
C LEU A 34 -2.05 6.87 3.27
N ALA A 35 -1.29 7.07 2.19
CA ALA A 35 -0.79 6.01 1.33
C ALA A 35 0.03 4.98 2.11
N ARG A 36 0.87 5.44 3.03
CA ARG A 36 1.66 4.56 3.91
C ARG A 36 0.77 3.62 4.71
N GLN A 37 -0.24 4.16 5.38
CA GLN A 37 -1.17 3.35 6.18
C GLN A 37 -1.93 2.34 5.32
N MET A 38 -2.35 2.75 4.11
CA MET A 38 -3.05 1.85 3.18
C MET A 38 -2.17 0.69 2.73
N ILE A 39 -0.92 0.96 2.31
CA ILE A 39 -0.01 -0.09 1.83
C ILE A 39 0.45 -1.00 2.98
N GLU A 40 0.74 -0.44 4.16
CA GLU A 40 1.09 -1.25 5.34
C GLU A 40 -0.07 -2.16 5.75
N ALA A 41 -1.31 -1.66 5.72
CA ALA A 41 -2.51 -2.47 5.96
C ALA A 41 -2.69 -3.56 4.89
N GLU A 42 -2.53 -3.24 3.62
CA GLU A 42 -2.61 -4.20 2.51
C GLU A 42 -1.58 -5.33 2.65
N LEU A 43 -0.32 -5.00 2.96
CA LEU A 43 0.73 -6.00 3.19
C LEU A 43 0.46 -6.86 4.42
N SER A 44 -0.11 -6.27 5.48
CA SER A 44 -0.50 -7.03 6.67
C SER A 44 -1.62 -8.02 6.34
N ALA A 45 -2.60 -7.61 5.53
CA ALA A 45 -3.71 -8.42 5.09
C ALA A 45 -3.27 -9.53 4.12
N GLU A 46 -2.44 -9.21 3.13
CA GLU A 46 -1.84 -10.16 2.17
C GLU A 46 -1.00 -11.22 2.90
N ARG A 47 -0.21 -10.81 3.89
CA ARG A 47 0.56 -11.73 4.72
C ARG A 47 -0.36 -12.62 5.56
N ALA A 48 -1.39 -12.07 6.17
CA ALA A 48 -2.36 -12.84 6.95
C ALA A 48 -3.14 -13.83 6.05
N GLU A 49 -3.46 -13.44 4.82
CA GLU A 49 -4.13 -14.29 3.85
C GLU A 49 -3.23 -15.43 3.37
N THR A 50 -1.96 -15.13 3.08
CA THR A 50 -0.96 -16.16 2.73
C THR A 50 -0.84 -17.21 3.84
N LEU A 51 -0.88 -16.79 5.11
CA LEU A 51 -0.84 -17.71 6.25
C LEU A 51 -2.13 -18.53 6.37
N ARG A 52 -3.31 -17.92 6.17
CA ARG A 52 -4.61 -18.63 6.21
C ARG A 52 -4.78 -19.61 5.05
N SER A 53 -4.26 -19.27 3.87
CA SER A 53 -4.40 -20.11 2.67
C SER A 53 -3.37 -21.26 2.64
N GLY A 54 -2.35 -21.25 3.50
CA GLY A 54 -1.37 -22.33 3.65
C GLY A 54 -1.80 -23.48 4.55
N GLU A 55 -2.97 -23.40 5.18
CA GLU A 55 -3.47 -24.36 6.17
C GLU A 55 -4.73 -25.08 5.64
N GLY A 56 -4.62 -25.70 4.46
CA GLY A 56 -5.77 -26.28 3.76
C GLY A 56 -5.50 -27.48 2.84
N ASP A 57 -4.31 -28.09 2.88
CA ASP A 57 -4.01 -29.30 2.09
C ASP A 57 -3.31 -30.36 2.97
N VAL A 58 -4.11 -31.05 3.79
CA VAL A 58 -3.81 -32.40 4.30
C VAL A 58 -5.11 -33.19 4.18
N SER A 59 -5.16 -34.08 3.20
CA SER A 59 -6.10 -35.21 3.12
C SER A 59 -5.43 -36.36 2.39
#